data_AF-A0A351CGX6-F1
#
_entry.id   AF-A0A351CGX6-F1
#
_cell.length_a   1.000
_cell.length_b   1.000
_cell.length_c   1.000
_cell.angle_alpha   90.00
_cell.angle_beta   90.00
_cell.angle_gamma   90.00
#
_symmetry.space_group_name_H-M   'P 1'
#
loop_
_entity.id
_entity.type
_entity.pdbx_description
1 polymer ?
#
loop_
_entity_poly.entity_id
_entity_poly.type
_entity_poly.pdbx_seq_one_letter_code
_entity_poly.pdbx_strand_id
1 'polypeptide(L)'
;MKMAEAVLAGEKIRWIIGKRTPFLESGNIYGEIFTKHEFNRAMDMVIVEETEVQEILGKLQEGARSVKDLAKDLAIPPERVFRYVTALVRKEMIRLDRVEERTPLYRMA
;
A
#
# COMPACT_ATOMS: atom_id res chain seq x y z
N MET A 1 -5.97 -16.25 1.04
CA MET A 1 -6.83 -16.03 -0.16
C MET A 1 -7.42 -14.63 -0.18
N LYS A 2 -8.25 -14.21 0.79
CA LYS A 2 -8.89 -12.87 0.79
C LYS A 2 -7.95 -11.67 0.58
N MET A 3 -6.76 -11.67 1.19
CA MET A 3 -5.81 -10.56 1.05
C MET A 3 -5.20 -10.48 -0.35
N ALA A 4 -4.80 -11.61 -0.93
CA ALA A 4 -4.29 -11.65 -2.29
C ALA A 4 -5.35 -11.18 -3.30
N GLU A 5 -6.60 -11.58 -3.11
CA GLU A 5 -7.73 -11.09 -3.91
C GLU A 5 -7.91 -9.57 -3.76
N ALA A 6 -7.85 -9.04 -2.54
CA ALA A 6 -7.97 -7.60 -2.28
C ALA A 6 -6.83 -6.79 -2.95
N VAL A 7 -5.59 -7.28 -2.88
CA VAL A 7 -4.43 -6.67 -3.54
C VAL A 7 -4.61 -6.68 -5.06
N LEU A 8 -4.95 -7.83 -5.65
CA LEU A 8 -5.13 -7.96 -7.10
C LEU A 8 -6.34 -7.17 -7.62
N ALA A 9 -7.38 -7.01 -6.79
CA ALA A 9 -8.52 -6.14 -7.04
C ALA A 9 -8.23 -4.65 -6.73
N GLY A 10 -7.00 -4.30 -6.34
CA GLY A 10 -6.59 -2.91 -6.15
C GLY A 10 -6.54 -2.15 -7.47
N GLU A 11 -6.96 -0.88 -7.46
CA GLU A 11 -6.93 -0.01 -8.63
C GLU A 11 -5.51 0.13 -9.21
N LYS A 12 -4.51 0.29 -8.33
CA LYS A 12 -3.10 0.44 -8.73
C LYS A 12 -2.62 -0.78 -9.50
N ILE A 13 -2.86 -2.01 -9.01
CA ILE A 13 -2.46 -3.25 -9.69
C ILE A 13 -3.16 -3.38 -11.05
N ARG A 14 -4.49 -3.19 -11.09
CA ARG A 14 -5.24 -3.24 -12.36
C ARG A 14 -4.70 -2.24 -13.39
N TRP A 15 -4.40 -1.02 -12.96
CA TRP A 15 -3.86 0.01 -13.83
C TRP A 15 -2.50 -0.40 -14.41
N ILE A 16 -1.55 -0.85 -13.58
CA ILE A 16 -0.20 -1.21 -14.05
C ILE A 16 -0.28 -2.41 -15.01
N ILE A 17 -1.08 -3.43 -14.69
CA ILE A 17 -1.28 -4.58 -15.57
C ILE A 17 -1.88 -4.15 -16.92
N GLY A 18 -2.87 -3.24 -16.92
CA GLY A 18 -3.44 -2.68 -18.14
C GLY A 18 -2.43 -1.87 -18.98
N LYS A 19 -1.36 -1.36 -18.35
CA LYS A 19 -0.27 -0.63 -19.01
C LYS A 19 0.90 -1.51 -19.42
N ARG A 20 0.84 -2.82 -19.19
CA ARG A 20 1.94 -3.75 -19.54
C ARG A 20 2.35 -3.65 -21.01
N THR A 21 1.41 -3.77 -21.94
CA THR A 21 1.71 -3.68 -23.38
C THR A 21 2.35 -2.32 -23.74
N PRO A 22 1.75 -1.18 -23.36
CA PRO A 22 2.41 0.11 -23.57
C PRO A 22 3.84 0.20 -23.02
N PHE A 23 4.08 -0.27 -21.79
CA PHE A 23 5.41 -0.20 -21.17
C PHE A 23 6.46 -1.08 -21.87
N LEU A 24 6.05 -2.19 -22.49
CA LEU A 24 6.95 -3.14 -23.15
C LEU A 24 7.13 -2.87 -24.66
N GLU A 25 6.25 -2.10 -25.27
CA GLU A 25 6.21 -1.92 -26.74
C GLU A 25 6.28 -0.46 -27.17
N SER A 26 5.32 0.37 -26.75
CA SER A 26 5.24 1.78 -27.21
C SER A 26 6.07 2.75 -26.36
N GLY A 27 6.44 2.33 -25.15
CA GLY A 27 7.09 3.15 -24.14
C GLY A 27 6.11 3.92 -23.25
N ASN A 28 6.65 4.49 -22.17
CA ASN A 28 5.91 5.37 -21.25
C ASN A 28 5.73 6.80 -21.82
N ILE A 29 5.22 7.74 -21.01
CA ILE A 29 5.03 9.14 -21.42
C ILE A 29 6.33 9.88 -21.82
N TYR A 30 7.49 9.32 -21.47
CA TYR A 30 8.81 9.83 -21.82
C TYR A 30 9.46 9.05 -22.98
N GLY A 31 8.76 8.07 -23.56
CA GLY A 31 9.27 7.20 -24.63
C GLY A 31 10.15 6.05 -24.14
N GLU A 32 10.24 5.81 -22.82
CA GLU A 32 11.07 4.73 -22.27
C GLU A 32 10.35 3.39 -22.42
N ILE A 33 10.99 2.43 -23.10
CA ILE A 33 10.51 1.06 -23.25
C ILE A 33 11.22 0.19 -22.21
N PHE A 34 10.41 -0.45 -21.36
CA PHE A 34 10.89 -1.31 -20.30
C PHE A 34 11.21 -2.69 -20.86
N THR A 35 12.27 -3.30 -20.37
CA THR A 35 12.43 -4.75 -20.50
C THR A 35 11.38 -5.47 -19.64
N LYS A 36 11.07 -6.72 -19.99
CA LYS A 36 10.21 -7.58 -19.16
C LYS A 36 10.72 -7.69 -17.72
N HIS A 37 12.04 -7.70 -17.53
CA HIS A 37 12.64 -7.81 -16.20
C HIS A 37 12.43 -6.54 -15.37
N GLU A 38 12.61 -5.36 -15.97
CA GLU A 38 12.35 -4.08 -15.29
C GLU A 38 10.88 -3.91 -14.93
N PHE A 39 9.97 -4.26 -15.85
CA PHE A 39 8.54 -4.23 -15.58
C PHE A 39 8.16 -5.16 -14.43
N ASN A 40 8.65 -6.40 -14.44
CA ASN A 40 8.37 -7.36 -13.38
C ASN A 40 8.91 -6.89 -12.02
N ARG A 41 10.15 -6.37 -11.98
CA ARG A 41 10.72 -5.81 -10.75
C ARG A 41 9.89 -4.65 -10.21
N ALA A 42 9.41 -3.76 -11.09
CA ALA A 42 8.52 -2.67 -10.71
C ALA A 42 7.19 -3.21 -10.15
N MET A 43 6.61 -4.21 -10.80
CA MET A 43 5.38 -4.86 -10.34
C MET A 43 5.54 -5.51 -8.96
N ASP A 44 6.64 -6.23 -8.73
CA ASP A 44 6.91 -6.90 -7.46
C ASP A 44 6.95 -5.89 -6.30
N MET A 45 7.58 -4.73 -6.52
CA MET A 45 7.60 -3.64 -5.52
C MET A 45 6.20 -3.13 -5.20
N VAL A 46 5.34 -2.98 -6.22
CA VAL A 46 3.96 -2.54 -6.00
C VAL A 46 3.12 -3.60 -5.29
N ILE A 47 3.32 -4.88 -5.61
CA ILE A 47 2.61 -5.98 -4.93
C ILE A 47 2.95 -6.00 -3.44
N VAL A 48 4.23 -5.82 -3.08
CA VAL A 48 4.66 -5.74 -1.68
C VAL A 48 4.01 -4.54 -0.99
N GLU A 49 4.05 -3.36 -1.62
CA GLU A 49 3.42 -2.14 -1.09
C GLU A 49 1.92 -2.34 -0.82
N GLU A 50 1.18 -2.84 -1.81
CA GLU A 50 -0.26 -3.05 -1.68
C GLU A 50 -0.59 -4.13 -0.64
N THR A 51 0.25 -5.16 -0.51
CA THR A 51 0.09 -6.19 0.53
C THR A 51 0.23 -5.58 1.92
N GLU A 52 1.30 -4.81 2.17
CA GLU A 52 1.53 -4.13 3.44
C GLU A 52 0.38 -3.16 3.79
N VAL A 53 -0.18 -2.46 2.80
CA VAL A 53 -1.36 -1.60 2.99
C VAL A 53 -2.58 -2.41 3.43
N GLN A 54 -2.84 -3.55 2.79
CA GLN A 54 -3.96 -4.42 3.17
C GLN A 54 -3.77 -5.03 4.57
N GLU A 55 -2.54 -5.37 4.97
CA GLU A 55 -2.23 -5.85 6.32
C GLU A 55 -2.51 -4.77 7.38
N ILE A 56 -2.10 -3.52 7.13
CA ILE A 56 -2.40 -2.39 8.00
C ILE A 56 -3.91 -2.20 8.13
N LEU A 57 -4.65 -2.18 7.02
CA LEU A 57 -6.11 -2.05 7.05
C LEU A 57 -6.76 -3.20 7.84
N GLY A 58 -6.27 -4.44 7.67
CA GLY A 58 -6.72 -5.59 8.45
C GLY A 58 -6.52 -5.39 9.95
N LYS A 59 -5.36 -4.89 10.39
CA LYS A 59 -5.10 -4.58 11.80
C LYS A 59 -5.97 -3.44 12.35
N LEU A 60 -6.30 -2.47 11.53
CA LEU A 60 -7.17 -1.35 11.90
C LEU A 60 -8.66 -1.72 11.94
N GLN A 61 -9.06 -2.79 11.24
CA GLN A 61 -10.39 -3.38 11.38
C GLN A 61 -10.57 -4.08 12.74
N GLU A 62 -9.51 -4.64 13.31
CA GLU A 62 -9.53 -5.28 14.63
C GLU A 62 -9.65 -4.25 15.77
N GLY A 63 -9.17 -3.01 15.57
CA GLY A 63 -9.21 -1.95 16.56
C GLY A 63 -8.27 -0.79 16.24
N ALA A 64 -8.37 0.29 17.02
CA ALA A 64 -7.50 1.44 16.84
C ALA A 64 -6.06 1.10 17.23
N ARG A 65 -5.08 1.42 16.38
CA ARG A 65 -3.65 1.13 16.62
C ARG A 65 -2.78 2.33 16.29
N SER A 66 -1.63 2.43 16.96
CA SER A 66 -0.61 3.42 16.60
C SER A 66 0.28 2.93 15.46
N VAL A 67 1.02 3.85 14.84
CA VAL A 67 2.06 3.52 13.86
C VAL A 67 3.12 2.59 14.46
N LYS A 68 3.45 2.75 15.74
CA LYS A 68 4.44 1.92 16.43
C LYS A 68 3.93 0.49 16.61
N ASP A 69 2.66 0.34 16.97
CA ASP A 69 2.03 -0.98 17.14
C ASP A 69 1.97 -1.70 15.79
N LEU A 70 1.50 -1.02 14.74
CA LEU A 70 1.43 -1.56 13.39
C LEU A 70 2.81 -2.00 12.86
N ALA A 71 3.84 -1.16 13.04
CA ALA A 71 5.20 -1.48 12.62
C ALA A 71 5.76 -2.72 13.34
N LYS A 72 5.50 -2.83 14.65
CA LYS A 72 5.93 -3.98 15.44
C LYS A 72 5.18 -5.25 15.07
N ASP A 73 3.85 -5.18 14.99
CA ASP A 73 2.97 -6.33 14.77
C ASP A 73 3.13 -6.92 13.37
N LEU A 74 3.39 -6.08 12.36
CA LEU A 74 3.53 -6.47 10.97
C LEU A 74 4.99 -6.64 10.54
N ALA A 75 5.96 -6.35 11.42
CA ALA A 75 7.39 -6.33 11.10
C ALA A 75 7.74 -5.43 9.89
N ILE A 76 6.99 -4.34 9.71
CA ILE A 76 7.23 -3.33 8.67
C ILE A 76 7.99 -2.16 9.29
N PRO A 77 9.01 -1.60 8.62
CA PRO A 77 9.74 -0.43 9.14
C PRO A 77 8.79 0.75 9.47
N PRO A 78 8.95 1.40 10.64
CA PRO A 78 8.04 2.45 11.10
C PRO A 78 7.84 3.62 10.12
N GLU A 79 8.89 4.01 9.41
CA GLU A 79 8.87 5.07 8.39
C GLU A 79 7.97 4.72 7.21
N ARG A 80 7.86 3.43 6.89
CA ARG A 80 7.02 2.92 5.80
C ARG A 80 5.57 2.84 6.24
N VAL A 81 5.32 2.31 7.45
CA VAL A 81 3.99 2.33 8.07
C VAL A 81 3.46 3.76 8.19
N PHE A 82 4.28 4.70 8.65
CA PHE A 82 3.90 6.11 8.76
C PHE A 82 3.49 6.71 7.41
N ARG A 83 4.23 6.39 6.34
CA ARG A 83 3.92 6.82 4.97
C ARG A 83 2.56 6.29 4.52
N TYR A 84 2.30 5.00 4.73
CA TYR A 84 1.02 4.37 4.37
C TYR A 84 -0.14 4.94 5.19
N VAL A 85 -0.01 5.05 6.51
CA VAL A 85 -1.03 5.65 7.38
C VAL A 85 -1.36 7.07 6.93
N THR A 86 -0.35 7.90 6.65
CA THR A 86 -0.57 9.27 6.16
C THR A 86 -1.32 9.29 4.82
N ALA A 87 -0.97 8.39 3.90
CA ALA A 87 -1.66 8.26 2.62
C ALA A 87 -3.11 7.78 2.77
N LEU A 88 -3.37 6.85 3.68
CA LEU A 88 -4.70 6.33 3.98
C LEU A 88 -5.59 7.38 4.66
N VAL A 89 -5.04 8.21 5.55
CA VAL A 89 -5.76 9.36 6.13
C VAL A 89 -6.14 10.37 5.04
N ARG A 90 -5.22 10.70 4.12
CA ARG A 90 -5.48 11.59 2.99
C ARG A 90 -6.57 11.06 2.03
N LYS A 91 -6.70 9.75 1.93
CA LYS A 91 -7.74 9.06 1.16
C LYS A 91 -9.03 8.84 1.96
N GLU A 92 -9.11 9.34 3.18
CA GLU A 92 -10.26 9.18 4.09
C GLU A 92 -10.62 7.71 4.37
N MET A 93 -9.68 6.78 4.17
CA MET A 93 -9.89 5.35 4.44
C MET A 93 -9.75 5.03 5.93
N ILE A 94 -8.94 5.81 6.62
CA ILE A 94 -8.71 5.73 8.07
C ILE A 94 -8.74 7.14 8.64
N ARG A 95 -8.96 7.25 9.95
CA ARG A 95 -8.95 8.53 10.66
C ARG A 95 -8.24 8.42 12.00
N LEU A 96 -7.81 9.57 12.51
CA LEU A 96 -7.34 9.69 13.88
C LEU A 96 -8.51 9.37 14.82
N ASP A 97 -8.34 8.39 15.70
CA ASP A 97 -9.34 8.02 16.72
C ASP A 97 -9.14 8.89 17.97
N ARG A 98 -7.93 8.81 18.55
CA ARG A 98 -7.54 9.53 19.76
C ARG A 98 -6.03 9.65 19.85
N VAL A 99 -5.57 10.45 20.80
CA VAL A 99 -4.15 10.55 21.16
C VAL A 99 -4.00 10.08 22.58
N GLU A 100 -3.22 9.01 22.79
CA GLU A 100 -2.87 8.51 24.11
C GLU A 100 -1.46 9.00 24.45
N GLU A 101 -1.35 9.78 25.52
CA GLU A 101 -0.14 10.52 25.91
C GLU A 101 0.37 11.46 24.79
N ARG A 102 1.19 10.93 23.89
CA ARG A 102 1.77 11.61 22.72
C ARG A 102 1.79 10.70 21.49
N THR A 103 1.02 9.63 21.52
CA THR A 103 0.96 8.61 20.47
C THR A 103 -0.41 8.68 19.81
N PRO A 104 -0.50 9.05 18.52
CA PRO A 104 -1.74 9.00 17.76
C PRO A 104 -2.16 7.55 17.50
N LEU A 105 -3.43 7.24 17.77
CA LEU A 105 -4.07 5.98 17.38
C LEU A 105 -5.02 6.24 16.20
N TYR A 106 -4.94 5.38 15.20
CA TYR A 106 -5.76 5.45 13.99
C TYR A 106 -6.75 4.29 13.96
N ARG A 107 -7.88 4.47 13.27
CA ARG A 107 -8.90 3.44 13.04
C ARG A 107 -9.48 3.55 11.63
N MET A 108 -10.19 2.51 11.19
CA MET A 108 -11.05 2.58 10.01
C MET A 108 -12.01 3.79 10.11
N ALA A 109 -12.16 4.54 9.01
CA ALA A 109 -13.03 5.71 8.92
C ALA A 109 -14.47 5.39 9.36
#